data_AF-A0A7C4XUJ7-F1
#
_entry.id   AF-A0A7C4XUJ7-F1
#
_cell.length_a   1.000
_cell.length_b   1.000
_cell.length_c   1.000
_cell.angle_alpha   90.00
_cell.angle_beta   90.00
_cell.angle_gamma   90.00
#
_symmetry.space_group_name_H-M   'P 1'
#
loop_
_entity.id
_entity.type
_entity.pdbx_description
1 polymer ?
#
loop_
_entity_poly.entity_id
_entity_poly.type
_entity_poly.pdbx_seq_one_letter_code
_entity_poly.pdbx_strand_id
1 'polypeptide(L)' 'MLKREEAFALLKEKVHDENLIKHMLATEAIMRSLARKFNEDEEKWGLTGLLHDIDYEETKENPEMHSKIG' A
#
# COMPACT_ATOMS: atom_id res chain seq x y z
N MET A 1 1.90 -12.67 -8.98
CA MET A 1 1.72 -11.47 -8.15
C MET A 1 0.71 -11.79 -7.07
N LEU A 2 0.85 -11.19 -5.90
CA LEU A 2 -0.15 -11.26 -4.84
C LEU A 2 -1.49 -10.74 -5.38
N LYS A 3 -2.62 -11.36 -5.03
CA LYS A 3 -3.94 -10.82 -5.40
C LYS A 3 -4.28 -9.63 -4.52
N ARG A 4 -5.14 -8.73 -5.00
CA ARG A 4 -5.59 -7.56 -4.24
C ARG A 4 -6.22 -7.95 -2.90
N GLU A 5 -6.97 -9.04 -2.84
CA GLU A 5 -7.62 -9.51 -1.63
C GLU A 5 -6.59 -9.98 -0.59
N GLU A 6 -5.53 -10.67 -1.04
CA GLU A 6 -4.42 -11.11 -0.20
C GLU A 6 -3.62 -9.90 0.32
N ALA A 7 -3.39 -8.90 -0.54
CA ALA A 7 -2.75 -7.63 -0.16
C ALA A 7 -3.57 -6.88 0.90
N PHE A 8 -4.89 -6.80 0.71
CA PHE A 8 -5.77 -6.12 1.65
C PHE A 8 -5.87 -6.86 2.99
N ALA A 9 -5.86 -8.21 2.97
CA ALA A 9 -5.79 -8.99 4.20
C ALA A 9 -4.50 -8.72 4.98
N LEU A 10 -3.35 -8.69 4.29
CA LEU A 10 -2.05 -8.36 4.90
C LEU A 10 -2.03 -6.92 5.46
N LEU A 11 -2.57 -5.95 4.72
CA LEU A 11 -2.74 -4.58 5.20
C LEU A 11 -3.53 -4.54 6.52
N LYS A 12 -4.65 -5.26 6.59
CA LYS A 12 -5.50 -5.33 7.78
C LYS A 12 -4.86 -6.08 8.95
N GLU A 13 -3.85 -6.91 8.70
CA GLU A 13 -3.06 -7.61 9.71
C GLU A 13 -1.97 -6.71 10.30
N LYS A 14 -1.28 -5.93 9.44
CA LYS A 14 -0.14 -5.10 9.87
C LYS A 14 -0.51 -3.69 10.33
N VAL A 15 -1.55 -3.10 9.75
CA VAL A 15 -1.94 -1.70 9.99
C VAL A 15 -3.28 -1.64 10.69
N HIS A 16 -3.32 -0.97 11.85
CA HIS A 16 -4.48 -0.90 12.72
C HIS A 16 -5.14 0.49 12.75
N ASP A 17 -4.41 1.54 12.38
CA ASP A 17 -4.90 2.91 12.25
C ASP A 17 -5.83 3.02 11.03
N GLU A 18 -7.10 3.33 11.29
CA GLU A 18 -8.11 3.48 10.24
C GLU A 18 -7.81 4.59 9.24
N ASN A 19 -7.16 5.68 9.66
CA ASN A 19 -6.81 6.78 8.78
C ASN A 19 -5.66 6.37 7.86
N LEU A 20 -4.71 5.58 8.37
CA LEU A 20 -3.62 5.04 7.56
C LEU A 20 -4.13 4.03 6.53
N ILE A 21 -5.08 3.16 6.92
CA ILE A 21 -5.76 2.26 5.97
C ILE A 21 -6.47 3.08 4.87
N LYS A 22 -7.20 4.14 5.24
CA LYS A 22 -7.88 5.02 4.25
C LYS A 22 -6.88 5.70 3.32
N HIS A 23 -5.74 6.15 3.82
CA HIS A 23 -4.64 6.73 3.03
C HIS A 23 -4.10 5.72 2.00
N MET A 24 -3.85 4.48 2.42
CA MET A 24 -3.35 3.44 1.53
C MET A 24 -4.38 3.03 0.46
N LEU A 25 -5.67 2.97 0.81
CA LEU A 25 -6.76 2.76 -0.14
C LEU A 25 -6.89 3.91 -1.15
N ALA A 26 -6.75 5.16 -0.70
CA ALA A 26 -6.75 6.32 -1.58
C ALA A 26 -5.55 6.28 -2.55
N THR A 27 -4.39 5.88 -2.06
CA THR A 27 -3.16 5.74 -2.86
C THR A 27 -3.30 4.62 -3.88
N GLU A 28 -3.89 3.47 -3.55
CA GLU A 28 -4.25 2.42 -4.52
C GLU A 28 -5.09 3.00 -5.67
N ALA A 29 -6.16 3.73 -5.34
CA ALA A 29 -7.07 4.28 -6.35
C ALA A 29 -6.36 5.29 -7.28
N ILE A 30 -5.50 6.15 -6.71
CA ILE A 30 -4.66 7.09 -7.46
C ILE A 30 -3.71 6.32 -8.39
N MET A 31 -2.99 5.33 -7.86
CA MET A 31 -2.01 4.55 -8.62
C MET A 31 -2.66 3.79 -9.77
N ARG A 32 -3.84 3.20 -9.58
CA ARG A 32 -4.63 2.59 -10.67
C ARG A 32 -4.99 3.61 -11.75
N SER A 33 -5.39 4.82 -11.36
CA SER A 33 -5.71 5.91 -12.30
C SER A 33 -4.48 6.36 -13.10
N LEU A 34 -3.33 6.48 -12.45
CA LEU A 34 -2.07 6.82 -13.10
C LEU A 34 -1.62 5.71 -14.06
N ALA A 35 -1.73 4.44 -13.67
CA ALA A 35 -1.39 3.32 -14.55
C ALA A 35 -2.17 3.36 -15.87
N ARG A 36 -3.49 3.59 -15.80
CA ARG A 36 -4.32 3.78 -17.00
C ARG A 36 -3.87 4.98 -17.85
N LYS A 37 -3.53 6.10 -17.20
CA LYS A 37 -3.05 7.30 -17.90
C LYS A 37 -1.73 7.08 -18.64
N PHE A 38 -0.84 6.27 -18.06
CA PHE A 38 0.49 5.99 -18.63
C PHE A 38 0.55 4.70 -19.45
N ASN A 39 -0.58 3.99 -19.62
CA ASN A 39 -0.66 2.71 -20.31
C ASN A 39 0.26 1.64 -19.70
N GLU A 40 0.26 1.58 -18.37
CA GLU A 40 1.03 0.68 -17.51
C GLU A 40 0.14 -0.39 -16.87
N ASP A 41 0.75 -1.34 -16.16
CA ASP A 41 0.04 -2.41 -15.43
C ASP A 41 -0.75 -1.87 -14.22
N GLU A 42 -2.07 -1.79 -14.36
CA GLU A 42 -2.98 -1.28 -13.34
C GLU A 42 -2.93 -2.09 -12.03
N GLU A 43 -2.85 -3.42 -12.12
CA GLU A 43 -2.85 -4.28 -10.93
C GLU A 43 -1.54 -4.11 -10.16
N LYS A 44 -0.41 -4.06 -10.86
CA LYS A 44 0.90 -3.80 -10.24
C LYS A 44 0.92 -2.45 -9.52
N TRP A 45 0.46 -1.40 -10.18
CA TRP A 45 0.45 -0.06 -9.58
C TRP A 45 -0.53 0.04 -8.42
N GLY A 46 -1.70 -0.58 -8.55
CA GLY A 46 -2.69 -0.66 -7.46
C GLY A 46 -2.11 -1.33 -6.22
N LEU A 47 -1.46 -2.48 -6.38
CA LEU A 47 -0.80 -3.18 -5.28
C LEU A 47 0.34 -2.37 -4.66
N THR A 48 1.15 -1.69 -5.49
CA THR A 48 2.19 -0.79 -4.99
C THR A 48 1.58 0.32 -4.13
N GLY A 49 0.50 0.97 -4.58
CA GLY A 49 -0.17 2.01 -3.79
C GLY A 49 -0.82 1.46 -2.51
N LEU A 50 -1.41 0.27 -2.58
CA LEU A 50 -2.09 -0.36 -1.45
C LEU A 50 -1.14 -0.75 -0.32
N LEU A 51 0.13 -1.08 -0.63
CA LEU A 51 1.08 -1.63 0.35
C LEU A 51 2.28 -0.70 0.63
N HIS A 52 2.34 0.49 0.03
CA HIS A 52 3.53 1.35 0.10
C HIS A 52 4.01 1.68 1.53
N ASP A 53 3.07 1.84 2.47
CA ASP A 53 3.31 2.21 3.87
C ASP A 53 3.03 1.06 4.87
N ILE A 54 3.11 -0.20 4.43
CA ILE A 54 2.66 -1.34 5.24
C ILE A 54 3.43 -1.55 6.54
N ASP A 55 4.66 -1.05 6.62
CA ASP A 55 5.51 -1.10 7.82
C ASP A 55 5.53 0.22 8.61
N TYR A 56 4.75 1.21 8.22
CA TYR A 56 4.81 2.55 8.80
C TYR A 56 4.49 2.54 10.31
N GLU A 57 3.48 1.77 10.77
CA GLU A 57 3.15 1.70 12.20
C GLU A 57 4.29 1.15 13.06
N GLU A 58 5.04 0.17 12.53
CA GLU A 58 6.18 -0.46 13.20
C GLU A 58 7.43 0.43 13.16
N THR A 59 7.56 1.26 12.12
CA THR A 59 8.77 2.04 11.84
C THR A 59 8.66 3.53 12.16
N LYS A 60 7.49 4.05 12.53
CA LYS A 60 7.27 5.49 12.81
C LYS A 60 8.23 6.10 13.85
N GLU A 61 8.71 5.31 14.81
CA GLU A 61 9.67 5.76 15.84
C GLU A 61 11.13 5.67 15.35
N ASN A 62 11.41 4.90 14.29
CA ASN A 62 12.72 4.71 13.67
C ASN A 62 12.59 4.81 12.13
N PRO A 63 12.36 6.02 11.56
CA PRO A 63 12.02 6.19 10.15
C PRO A 63 13.06 5.63 9.17
N GLU A 64 14.33 5.49 9.58
CA GLU A 64 15.37 4.83 8.80
C GLU A 64 15.13 3.34 8.55
N MET A 65 14.20 2.72 9.27
CA MET A 65 13.77 1.34 9.10
C MET A 65 12.57 1.18 8.17
N HIS A 66 11.87 2.27 7.85
CA HIS A 66 10.75 2.26 6.92
C HIS A 66 11.18 1.74 5.53
N SER A 67 10.28 0.95 4.90
CA SER A 67 10.52 0.22 3.65
C SER A 67 11.60 -0.89 3.72
N LYS A 68 12.13 -1.23 4.90
CA LYS A 68 13.10 -2.35 5.04
C LYS A 68 12.47 -3.65 5.53
N ILE A 69 11.32 -3.55 6.20
CA ILE A 69 10.65 -4.69 6.86
C ILE A 69 9.21 -4.92 6.35
N GLY A 70 8.74 -4.04 5.46
CA GLY A 70 7.47 -4.12 4.73
C GLY A 70 7.51 -4.97 3.48
#